data_AF-A0A848SSE6-F1
#
_entry.id   AF-A0A848SSE6-F1
#
_cell.length_a   1.000
_cell.length_b   1.000
_cell.length_c   1.000
_cell.angle_alpha   90.00
_cell.angle_beta   90.00
_cell.angle_gamma   90.00
#
_symmetry.space_group_name_H-M   'P 1'
#
loop_
_entity.id
_entity.type
_entity.pdbx_description
1 polymer ?
#
loop_
_entity_poly.entity_id
_entity_poly.type
_entity_poly.pdbx_seq_one_letter_code
_entity_poly.pdbx_strand_id
1 'polypeptide(L)'
;TFEEEARFRAEAAVAQAASELVETTGVQPKIIVKRGDPVKAVREAFDESEDIAGLMLGAAAGGSPGPLVTHFCAAAGDLPCPVIIVPGGLSFEELEKLG
;
A
#
# COMPACT_ATOMS: atom_id res chain seq x y z
N THR A 1 0.23 18.92 18.14
CA THR A 1 0.20 17.73 19.04
C THR A 1 0.77 16.53 18.29
N PHE A 2 1.50 15.61 18.91
CA PHE A 2 2.18 14.47 18.24
C PHE A 2 1.28 13.68 17.24
N GLU A 3 -0.03 13.62 17.48
CA GLU A 3 -1.00 12.97 16.59
C GLU A 3 -1.29 13.70 15.28
N GLU A 4 -1.22 15.03 15.27
CA GLU A 4 -1.36 15.81 14.02
C GLU A 4 -0.10 15.66 13.18
N GLU A 5 1.07 15.63 13.81
CA GLU A 5 2.35 15.42 13.12
C GLU A 5 2.45 14.03 12.49
N ALA A 6 1.93 12.99 13.15
CA ALA A 6 1.91 11.63 12.58
C ALA A 6 1.02 11.54 11.34
N ARG A 7 -0.18 12.15 11.37
CA ARG A 7 -1.06 12.22 10.21
C ARG A 7 -0.44 13.05 9.09
N PHE A 8 0.09 14.23 9.41
CA PHE A 8 0.71 15.11 8.43
C PHE A 8 1.89 14.42 7.73
N ARG A 9 2.70 13.65 8.46
CA ARG A 9 3.78 12.85 7.86
C ARG A 9 3.27 11.75 6.94
N ALA A 10 2.21 11.03 7.33
CA ALA A 10 1.61 10.00 6.49
C ALA A 10 1.01 10.61 5.20
N GLU A 11 0.26 11.70 5.34
CA GLU A 11 -0.32 12.43 4.21
C GLU A 11 0.76 12.99 3.28
N ALA A 12 1.82 13.60 3.82
CA ALA A 12 2.93 14.13 3.03
C ALA A 12 3.67 13.03 2.25
N ALA A 13 3.94 11.88 2.90
CA ALA A 13 4.60 10.76 2.24
C ALA A 13 3.77 10.21 1.08
N VAL A 14 2.44 10.06 1.28
CA VAL A 14 1.55 9.56 0.23
C VAL A 14 1.33 10.61 -0.86
N ALA A 15 1.25 11.89 -0.50
CA ALA A 15 1.10 12.98 -1.46
C ALA A 15 2.30 13.08 -2.41
N GLN A 16 3.52 12.87 -1.91
CA GLN A 16 4.72 12.84 -2.77
C GLN A 16 4.63 11.71 -3.80
N ALA A 17 4.33 10.49 -3.37
CA ALA A 17 4.20 9.35 -4.27
C ALA A 17 3.03 9.53 -5.27
N ALA A 18 1.94 10.14 -4.84
CA ALA A 18 0.80 10.44 -5.69
C ALA A 18 1.13 11.49 -6.77
N SER A 19 1.87 12.54 -6.42
CA SER A 19 2.32 13.54 -7.39
C SER A 19 3.23 12.94 -8.46
N GLU A 20 4.19 12.10 -8.06
CA GLU A 20 5.08 11.40 -9.00
C GLU A 20 4.29 10.50 -9.96
N LEU A 21 3.27 9.80 -9.47
CA LEU A 21 2.40 8.99 -10.32
C LEU A 21 1.61 9.84 -11.32
N VAL A 22 1.08 10.99 -10.90
CA VAL A 22 0.35 11.91 -11.79
C VAL A 22 1.28 12.47 -12.86
N GLU A 23 2.50 12.87 -12.51
CA GLU A 23 3.49 13.42 -13.45
C GLU A 23 3.93 12.40 -14.49
N THR A 24 4.11 11.13 -14.09
CA THR A 24 4.61 10.07 -14.97
C THR A 24 3.52 9.39 -15.79
N THR A 25 2.32 9.20 -15.24
CA THR A 25 1.24 8.41 -15.88
C THR A 25 0.01 9.22 -16.27
N GLY A 26 -0.16 10.43 -15.73
CA GLY A 26 -1.38 11.24 -15.89
C GLY A 26 -2.60 10.70 -15.13
N VAL A 27 -2.48 9.59 -14.40
CA VAL A 27 -3.56 8.98 -13.64
C VAL A 27 -3.69 9.67 -12.28
N GLN A 28 -4.90 10.08 -11.92
CA GLN A 28 -5.18 10.67 -10.61
C GLN A 28 -5.45 9.56 -9.57
N PRO A 29 -4.56 9.32 -8.60
CA PRO A 29 -4.81 8.32 -7.56
C PRO A 29 -5.84 8.83 -6.54
N LYS A 30 -6.63 7.90 -5.99
CA LYS A 30 -7.44 8.12 -4.79
C LYS A 30 -6.59 7.83 -3.56
N ILE A 31 -6.35 8.84 -2.73
CA ILE A 31 -5.61 8.71 -1.48
C ILE A 31 -6.59 8.44 -0.33
N ILE A 32 -6.36 7.35 0.40
CA ILE A 32 -7.16 6.99 1.58
C ILE A 32 -6.22 6.89 2.78
N VAL A 33 -6.43 7.73 3.79
CA VAL A 33 -5.69 7.70 5.05
C VAL A 33 -6.66 7.32 6.18
N LYS A 34 -6.47 6.13 6.75
CA LYS A 34 -7.27 5.62 7.88
C LYS A 34 -6.43 5.50 9.14
N ARG A 35 -7.09 5.58 10.30
CA ARG A 35 -6.48 5.36 11.62
C ARG A 35 -7.07 4.11 12.27
N GLY A 36 -6.28 3.43 13.08
CA GLY A 36 -6.71 2.25 13.85
C GLY A 36 -6.07 0.96 13.34
N ASP A 37 -6.84 -0.12 13.32
CA ASP A 37 -6.37 -1.44 12.90
C ASP A 37 -6.10 -1.46 11.37
N PRO A 38 -4.88 -1.80 10.95
CA PRO A 38 -4.49 -1.72 9.54
C PRO A 38 -5.13 -2.81 8.69
N VAL A 39 -5.42 -4.00 9.24
CA VAL A 39 -6.13 -5.07 8.53
C VAL A 39 -7.58 -4.66 8.30
N LYS A 40 -8.23 -4.11 9.32
CA LYS A 40 -9.60 -3.59 9.21
C LYS A 40 -9.68 -2.47 8.17
N ALA A 41 -8.72 -1.54 8.19
CA ALA A 41 -8.69 -0.42 7.24
C ALA A 41 -8.61 -0.90 5.79
N VAL A 42 -7.79 -1.92 5.49
CA VAL A 42 -7.69 -2.50 4.15
C VAL A 42 -8.97 -3.24 3.76
N ARG A 43 -9.60 -3.97 4.69
CA ARG A 43 -10.89 -4.64 4.42
C ARG A 43 -12.01 -3.65 4.12
N GLU A 44 -12.12 -2.59 4.91
CA GLU A 44 -13.08 -1.51 4.62
C GLU A 44 -12.78 -0.83 3.28
N ALA A 45 -11.52 -0.75 2.86
CA ALA A 45 -11.18 -0.21 1.54
C ALA A 45 -11.65 -1.14 0.39
N PHE A 46 -11.65 -2.46 0.59
CA PHE A 46 -12.30 -3.39 -0.34
C PHE A 46 -13.81 -3.19 -0.37
N ASP A 47 -14.44 -3.04 0.79
CA ASP A 47 -15.90 -2.84 0.86
C ASP A 47 -16.35 -1.50 0.22
N GLU A 48 -15.51 -0.47 0.28
CA GLU A 48 -15.75 0.84 -0.32
C GLU A 48 -15.47 0.90 -1.83
N SER A 49 -14.91 -0.16 -2.44
CA SER A 49 -14.47 -0.14 -3.85
C SER A 49 -14.64 -1.51 -4.50
N GLU A 50 -15.66 -1.64 -5.34
CA GLU A 50 -16.04 -2.91 -5.97
C GLU A 50 -15.06 -3.38 -7.06
N ASP A 51 -14.20 -2.50 -7.57
CA ASP A 51 -13.30 -2.75 -8.70
C ASP A 51 -11.81 -2.66 -8.29
N ILE A 52 -11.32 -3.59 -7.46
CA ILE A 52 -9.90 -3.68 -7.11
C ILE A 52 -9.24 -4.84 -7.86
N ALA A 53 -8.33 -4.51 -8.78
CA ALA A 53 -7.63 -5.48 -9.60
C ALA A 53 -6.53 -6.27 -8.85
N GLY A 54 -6.04 -5.75 -7.72
CA GLY A 54 -5.02 -6.41 -6.92
C GLY A 54 -4.62 -5.61 -5.68
N LEU A 55 -4.11 -6.33 -4.68
CA LEU A 55 -3.56 -5.77 -3.45
C LEU A 55 -2.04 -5.79 -3.50
N MET A 56 -1.40 -4.62 -3.50
CA MET A 56 0.06 -4.52 -3.47
C MET A 56 0.56 -4.18 -2.07
N LEU A 57 1.49 -4.97 -1.53
CA LEU A 57 2.05 -4.81 -0.19
C LEU A 57 3.57 -4.78 -0.22
N GLY A 58 4.17 -3.74 0.38
CA GLY A 58 5.61 -3.70 0.62
C GLY A 58 6.01 -4.61 1.78
N ALA A 59 7.04 -5.42 1.58
CA ALA A 59 7.64 -6.26 2.62
C ALA A 59 8.95 -5.65 3.14
N ALA A 60 9.15 -5.66 4.46
CA ALA A 60 10.41 -5.20 5.04
C ALA A 60 11.61 -6.05 4.57
N ALA A 61 12.77 -5.41 4.34
CA ALA A 61 14.00 -6.09 3.98
C ALA A 61 14.62 -6.81 5.20
N GLY A 62 15.06 -8.06 5.01
CA GLY A 62 15.94 -8.75 5.96
C GLY A 62 15.30 -9.17 7.29
N GLY A 63 14.06 -9.66 7.29
CA GLY A 63 13.40 -10.14 8.51
C GLY A 63 11.95 -10.53 8.29
N SER A 64 11.11 -10.31 9.31
CA SER A 64 9.65 -10.47 9.16
C SER A 64 9.13 -9.44 8.15
N PRO A 65 8.30 -9.84 7.16
CA PRO A 65 7.88 -8.96 6.08
C PRO A 65 6.95 -7.83 6.53
N GLY A 66 6.46 -7.87 7.77
CA GLY A 66 5.56 -6.88 8.36
C GLY A 66 4.16 -7.44 8.59
N PRO A 67 3.34 -6.72 9.38
CA PRO A 67 2.06 -7.24 9.88
C PRO A 67 1.03 -7.44 8.76
N LEU A 68 0.96 -6.52 7.79
CA LEU A 68 0.01 -6.63 6.67
C LEU A 68 0.34 -7.78 5.73
N VAL A 69 1.62 -7.92 5.35
CA VAL A 69 2.08 -9.03 4.51
C VAL A 69 1.81 -10.36 5.22
N THR A 70 2.19 -10.47 6.49
CA THR A 70 1.98 -11.70 7.28
C THR A 70 0.49 -12.09 7.33
N HIS A 71 -0.39 -11.13 7.59
CA HIS A 71 -1.83 -11.39 7.68
C HIS A 71 -2.44 -11.78 6.33
N PHE A 72 -2.24 -10.96 5.30
CA PHE A 72 -2.92 -11.13 4.02
C PHE A 72 -2.35 -12.26 3.18
N CYS A 73 -1.07 -12.61 3.33
CA CYS A 73 -0.53 -13.84 2.71
C CYS A 73 -1.14 -15.10 3.35
N ALA A 74 -1.36 -15.11 4.67
CA ALA A 74 -2.00 -16.24 5.34
C ALA A 74 -3.49 -16.38 4.96
N ALA A 75 -4.15 -15.25 4.67
CA ALA A 75 -5.55 -15.19 4.23
C ALA A 75 -5.72 -15.07 2.71
N ALA A 76 -4.68 -15.37 1.91
CA ALA A 76 -4.68 -15.08 0.47
C ALA A 76 -5.79 -15.81 -0.31
N GLY A 77 -6.24 -16.97 0.18
CA GLY A 77 -7.35 -17.73 -0.43
C GLY A 77 -8.73 -17.07 -0.27
N ASP A 78 -8.89 -16.15 0.68
CA ASP A 78 -10.15 -15.47 0.97
C ASP A 78 -10.22 -14.06 0.35
N LEU A 79 -9.17 -13.63 -0.36
CA LEU A 79 -9.11 -12.31 -0.97
C LEU A 79 -9.88 -12.26 -2.29
N PRO A 80 -10.60 -11.17 -2.57
CA PRO A 80 -11.35 -11.01 -3.82
C PRO A 80 -10.46 -10.72 -5.03
N CYS A 81 -9.16 -10.49 -4.81
CA CYS A 81 -8.19 -10.14 -5.83
C CYS A 81 -6.79 -10.73 -5.53
N PRO A 82 -5.90 -10.80 -6.52
CA PRO A 82 -4.51 -11.21 -6.32
C PRO A 82 -3.78 -10.30 -5.32
N VAL A 83 -2.90 -10.89 -4.52
CA VAL A 83 -1.96 -10.16 -3.66
C VAL A 83 -0.56 -10.20 -4.26
N ILE A 84 0.09 -9.04 -4.38
CA ILE A 84 1.44 -8.87 -4.88
C ILE A 84 2.31 -8.35 -3.74
N ILE A 85 3.37 -9.10 -3.41
CA ILE A 85 4.34 -8.72 -2.38
C ILE A 85 5.56 -8.11 -3.06
N VAL A 86 5.86 -6.86 -2.71
CA VAL A 86 7.02 -6.12 -3.23
C VAL A 86 8.12 -6.13 -2.16
N PRO A 87 9.24 -6.83 -2.38
CA PRO A 87 10.34 -6.84 -1.44
C PRO A 87 10.97 -5.45 -1.31
N GLY A 88 11.07 -4.92 -0.09
CA GLY A 88 11.65 -3.60 0.19
C GLY A 88 13.17 -3.53 0.02
N GLY A 89 13.82 -4.63 -0.37
CA GLY A 89 15.23 -4.64 -0.76
C GLY A 89 15.46 -4.30 -2.24
N LEU A 90 14.39 -4.20 -3.05
CA LEU A 90 14.50 -3.81 -4.45
C LEU A 90 14.68 -2.29 -4.56
N SER A 91 15.63 -1.88 -5.38
CA SER A 91 15.76 -0.49 -5.80
C SER A 91 14.68 -0.10 -6.80
N PHE A 92 14.43 1.21 -6.92
CA PHE A 92 13.48 1.73 -7.90
C PHE A 92 13.83 1.31 -9.33
N GLU A 93 15.12 1.35 -9.70
CA GLU A 93 15.61 0.90 -11.01
C GLU A 93 15.35 -0.60 -11.27
N GLU A 94 15.34 -1.43 -10.23
CA GLU A 94 14.98 -2.85 -10.36
C GLU A 94 13.49 -3.05 -10.55
N LEU A 95 12.65 -2.22 -9.92
CA LEU A 95 11.21 -2.24 -10.10
C LEU A 95 10.80 -1.77 -11.50
N GLU A 96 11.44 -0.73 -12.03
CA GLU A 96 11.16 -0.25 -13.40
C GLU A 96 11.46 -1.30 -14.47
N LYS A 97 12.45 -2.16 -14.27
CA LYS A 97 12.78 -3.25 -15.21
C LYS A 97 11.74 -4.38 -15.26
N LEU A 98 10.82 -4.41 -14.31
CA LEU A 98 9.72 -5.39 -14.28
C LEU A 98 8.50 -4.92 -15.10
N GLY A 99 8.50 -3.66 -15.57
CA GLY A 99 7.50 -3.07 -16.46
C GLY A 99 8.12 -2.50 -17.73
#